data_AF-A0A8T4NCM4-F1
#
_entry.id   AF-A0A8T4NCM4-F1
#
_cell.length_a   1.000
_cell.length_b   1.000
_cell.length_c   1.000
_cell.angle_alpha   90.00
_cell.angle_beta   90.00
_cell.angle_gamma   90.00
#
_symmetry.space_group_name_H-M   'P 1'
#
loop_
_entity.id
_entity.type
_entity.pdbx_description
1 polymer ?
#
loop_
_entity_poly.entity_id
_entity_poly.type
_entity_poly.pdbx_seq_one_letter_code
_entity_poly.pdbx_strand_id
1 'polypeptide(L)' 'MKQKISVTVEEKTLKLIDEIIATGIFRNKSHAVEFSLNKILKEKEGEEGK' A
#
# COMPACT_ATOMS: atom_id res chain seq x y z
N MET A 1 15.37 -4.73 -7.19
CA MET A 1 14.87 -6.07 -6.78
C MET A 1 13.77 -5.89 -5.77
N LYS A 2 12.67 -6.66 -5.84
CA LYS A 2 11.58 -6.58 -4.85
C LYS A 2 11.75 -7.66 -3.77
N GLN A 3 11.46 -7.31 -2.53
CA GLN A 3 11.45 -8.23 -1.39
C GLN A 3 10.01 -8.63 -1.06
N LYS A 4 9.79 -9.89 -0.69
CA LYS A 4 8.47 -10.38 -0.26
C LYS A 4 8.30 -10.14 1.24
N ILE A 5 7.17 -9.56 1.61
CA ILE A 5 6.75 -9.43 3.02
C ILE A 5 5.46 -10.22 3.26
N SER A 6 5.27 -10.68 4.48
CA SER A 6 4.03 -11.29 4.95
C SER A 6 3.50 -10.44 6.10
N VAL A 7 2.24 -10.02 6.01
CA VAL A 7 1.61 -9.14 7.01
C VAL A 7 0.21 -9.65 7.34
N THR A 8 -0.20 -9.47 8.59
CA THR A 8 -1.57 -9.73 9.04
C THR A 8 -2.32 -8.41 9.07
N VAL A 9 -3.52 -8.37 8.49
CA VAL A 9 -4.39 -7.18 8.46
C VAL A 9 -5.82 -7.58 8.82
N GLU A 10 -6.61 -6.60 9.27
CA GLU A 10 -8.04 -6.83 9.52
C GLU A 10 -8.79 -7.16 8.21
N GLU A 11 -9.82 -7.99 8.31
CA GLU A 11 -10.64 -8.40 7.14
C GLU A 11 -11.24 -7.19 6.41
N LYS A 12 -11.71 -6.18 7.16
CA LYS A 12 -12.26 -4.95 6.58
C LYS A 12 -11.24 -4.23 5.69
N THR A 13 -9.97 -4.22 6.10
CA THR A 13 -8.88 -3.61 5.33
C THR A 13 -8.61 -4.41 4.06
N LEU A 14 -8.64 -5.73 4.13
CA LEU A 14 -8.47 -6.58 2.95
C LEU A 14 -9.58 -6.35 1.92
N LYS A 15 -10.84 -6.22 2.37
CA LYS A 15 -11.99 -5.91 1.50
C LYS A 15 -11.83 -4.58 0.78
N LEU A 16 -11.44 -3.52 1.48
CA LEU A 16 -11.18 -2.20 0.88
C LEU A 16 -10.06 -2.26 -0.18
N ILE A 17 -9.02 -3.06 0.07
CA ILE A 17 -7.95 -3.29 -0.92
C ILE A 17 -8.51 -3.99 -2.15
N ASP A 18 -9.34 -5.02 -1.99
CA ASP A 18 -9.97 -5.76 -3.10
C ASP A 18 -10.91 -4.86 -3.93
N GLU A 19 -11.72 -4.02 -3.29
CA GLU A 19 -12.60 -3.06 -3.97
C GLU A 19 -11.80 -2.06 -4.81
N ILE A 20 -10.72 -1.50 -4.24
CA ILE A 20 -9.86 -0.55 -4.95
C ILE A 20 -9.13 -1.22 -6.12
N ILE A 21 -8.72 -2.48 -5.99
CA ILE A 21 -8.13 -3.22 -7.12
C ILE A 21 -9.16 -3.42 -8.24
N ALA A 22 -10.42 -3.68 -7.90
CA ALA A 22 -11.50 -3.87 -8.88
C ALA A 22 -11.76 -2.62 -9.73
N THR A 23 -11.37 -1.42 -9.27
CA THR A 23 -11.45 -0.18 -10.06
C THR A 23 -10.44 -0.11 -11.22
N GLY A 24 -9.46 -1.03 -11.27
CA GLY A 24 -8.42 -1.07 -12.29
C GLY A 24 -7.23 -0.14 -12.04
N ILE A 25 -7.25 0.65 -10.95
CA ILE A 25 -6.12 1.54 -10.58
C ILE A 25 -4.87 0.72 -10.24
N PHE A 26 -5.03 -0.44 -9.59
CA PHE A 26 -3.91 -1.28 -9.17
C PHE A 26 -3.95 -2.65 -9.83
N ARG A 27 -2.76 -3.17 -10.16
CA ARG A 27 -2.59 -4.48 -10.81
C ARG A 27 -2.87 -5.66 -9.88
N ASN A 28 -2.62 -5.49 -8.58
CA ASN A 28 -2.79 -6.51 -7.53
C ASN A 28 -2.61 -5.87 -6.13
N LYS A 29 -2.80 -6.69 -5.09
CA LYS A 29 -2.63 -6.32 -3.67
C LYS A 29 -1.23 -5.77 -3.37
N SER A 30 -0.18 -6.42 -3.88
CA SER A 30 1.19 -5.96 -3.64
C SER A 30 1.44 -4.56 -4.20
N HIS A 31 0.91 -4.25 -5.38
CA HIS A 31 1.03 -2.93 -5.99
C HIS A 31 0.28 -1.86 -5.17
N ALA A 32 -0.93 -2.18 -4.68
CA ALA A 32 -1.71 -1.26 -3.84
C ALA A 32 -1.00 -0.96 -2.51
N VAL A 33 -0.46 -1.98 -1.86
CA VAL A 33 0.29 -1.84 -0.60
C VAL A 33 1.59 -1.06 -0.81
N GLU A 34 2.37 -1.41 -1.83
CA GLU A 34 3.63 -0.73 -2.16
C GLU A 34 3.43 0.75 -2.47
N PHE A 35 2.40 1.10 -3.26
CA PHE A 35 2.07 2.49 -3.56
C PHE A 35 1.71 3.28 -2.29
N SER A 36 0.85 2.70 -1.46
CA SER A 36 0.39 3.33 -0.21
C SER A 36 1.54 3.55 0.78
N LEU A 37 2.40 2.54 0.96
CA LEU A 37 3.58 2.65 1.83
C LEU A 37 4.56 3.71 1.32
N ASN A 38 4.84 3.74 0.02
CA ASN A 38 5.70 4.76 -0.57
C ASN A 38 5.16 6.18 -0.37
N LYS A 39 3.83 6.37 -0.44
CA LYS A 39 3.21 7.67 -0.17
C LYS A 39 3.46 8.11 1.28
N ILE A 40 3.16 7.22 2.24
CA ILE A 40 3.34 7.50 3.68
C ILE A 40 4.81 7.79 4.01
N LEU A 41 5.74 7.01 3.44
CA LEU A 41 7.18 7.18 3.69
C LEU A 41 7.69 8.51 3.13
N LYS A 42 7.27 8.89 1.92
CA LYS A 42 7.63 10.20 1.34
C LYS A 42 7.09 11.38 2.13
N GLU A 43 5.86 11.26 2.65
CA GLU A 43 5.28 12.29 3.52
C GLU A 43 6.13 12.46 4.79
N LYS A 44 6.57 11.35 5.41
CA LYS A 44 7.48 11.40 6.57
C LYS A 44 8.87 11.96 6.25
N GLU A 45 9.49 11.55 5.15
CA GLU A 45 10.81 12.10 4.74
C GLU A 45 10.73 13.61 4.48
N GLY A 46 9.59 14.12 4.01
CA GLY A 46 9.35 15.55 3.84
C GLY A 46 9.09 16.32 5.15
N GLU A 47 8.67 15.64 6.22
CA GLU A 47 8.43 16.22 7.55
C GLU A 47 9.70 16.25 8.42
N GLU A 48 10.62 15.30 8.27
CA GLU A 48 11.89 15.24 9.03
C GLU A 48 13.00 16.17 8.47
N GLY A 49 12.76 16.81 7.32
CA GLY A 49 13.68 17.75 6.67
C GLY A 49 13.39 19.24 6.93
N LYS A 50 12.51 19.57 7.88
CA LYS A 50 12.12 20.95 8.23
C LYS A 50 12.47 21.33 9.66
#